data_AF-A0A847LFF5-F1
#
_entry.id   AF-A0A847LFF5-F1
#
_cell.length_a   1.000
_cell.length_b   1.000
_cell.length_c   1.000
_cell.angle_alpha   90.00
_cell.angle_beta   90.00
_cell.angle_gamma   90.00
#
_symmetry.space_group_name_H-M   'P 1'
#
loop_
_entity.id
_entity.type
_entity.pdbx_description
1 polymer ?
#
loop_
_entity_poly.entity_id
_entity_poly.type
_entity_poly.pdbx_seq_one_letter_code
_entity_poly.pdbx_strand_id
1 'polypeptide(L)'
;MVSPRSVFLALFVLVLGFLPAPGLAEGSDEADRQAAEREKSEQLAVSKLDATLERAYTLKEMGKVDDAIAAFRKVLDFQVPADFSADRKKDLTWQKIHVSWDLAELYREGKKDPATAMSYLKDALALVDALPADDTEVKTKKVEINKHLASILREMGKPEEALKHLQAAEEIE
;
A
#
# COMPACT_ATOMS: atom_id res chain seq x y z
N MET A 1 60.36 45.86 35.66
CA MET A 1 61.48 45.18 34.97
C MET A 1 61.27 43.68 35.11
N VAL A 2 60.96 43.03 34.00
CA VAL A 2 60.53 41.62 33.92
C VAL A 2 61.77 40.72 33.98
N SER A 3 61.76 39.74 34.89
CA SER A 3 62.74 38.64 34.93
C SER A 3 62.13 37.43 34.21
N PRO A 4 62.80 36.81 33.23
CA PRO A 4 62.31 35.60 32.59
C PRO A 4 62.76 34.37 33.39
N ARG A 5 61.79 33.65 33.97
CA ARG A 5 61.94 32.24 34.34
C ARG A 5 61.87 31.41 33.06
N SER A 6 63.00 30.88 32.62
CA SER A 6 63.03 29.88 31.56
C SER A 6 62.60 28.52 32.11
N VAL A 7 61.40 28.12 31.69
CA VAL A 7 60.80 26.79 31.78
C VAL A 7 61.18 26.02 30.52
N PHE A 8 61.85 24.88 30.65
CA PHE A 8 62.05 23.81 29.64
C PHE A 8 62.57 22.60 30.45
N LEU A 9 62.22 21.33 30.28
CA LEU A 9 61.47 20.58 29.28
C LEU A 9 61.26 19.20 29.92
N ALA A 10 60.04 18.67 29.96
CA ALA A 10 59.81 17.24 30.14
C ALA A 10 58.62 16.84 29.26
N LEU A 11 58.98 16.33 28.10
CA LEU A 11 58.10 15.81 27.07
C LEU A 11 57.46 14.51 27.60
N PHE A 12 56.13 14.49 27.79
CA PHE A 12 55.39 13.24 27.95
C PHE A 12 54.38 13.13 26.80
N VAL A 13 54.76 12.38 25.77
CA VAL A 13 53.85 11.99 24.68
C VAL A 13 52.95 10.90 25.24
N LEU A 14 51.70 11.25 25.54
CA LEU A 14 50.67 10.30 25.90
C LEU A 14 49.91 9.93 24.62
N VAL A 15 50.35 8.86 23.96
CA VAL A 15 49.58 8.19 22.91
C VAL A 15 48.41 7.51 23.60
N LEU A 16 47.24 8.16 23.63
CA LEU A 16 45.98 7.48 23.92
C LEU A 16 45.69 6.52 22.76
N GLY A 17 46.09 5.27 22.94
CA GLY A 17 45.58 4.16 22.14
C GLY A 17 44.07 4.11 22.32
N PHE A 18 43.34 4.48 21.28
CA PHE A 18 41.92 4.20 21.15
C PHE A 18 41.77 2.69 20.92
N LEU A 19 41.64 1.94 22.02
CA LEU A 19 41.22 0.55 22.00
C LEU A 19 39.74 0.51 21.59
N PRO A 20 39.35 -0.12 20.47
CA PRO A 20 37.94 -0.38 20.20
C PRO A 20 37.45 -1.38 21.24
N ALA A 21 36.36 -1.03 21.94
CA ALA A 21 35.69 -1.96 22.85
C ALA A 21 35.19 -3.18 22.06
N PRO A 22 35.60 -4.42 22.40
CA PRO A 22 35.03 -5.61 21.80
C PRO A 22 33.68 -5.87 22.47
N GLY A 23 32.59 -5.43 21.84
CA GLY A 23 31.25 -5.67 22.39
C GLY A 23 30.05 -5.15 21.60
N LEU A 24 30.24 -4.61 20.39
CA LEU A 24 29.16 -4.01 19.59
C LEU A 24 28.91 -4.66 18.22
N ALA A 25 29.61 -5.76 17.88
CA ALA A 25 29.52 -6.38 16.55
C ALA A 25 28.49 -7.52 16.44
N GLU A 26 28.18 -8.24 17.53
CA GLU A 26 27.26 -9.39 17.45
C GLU A 26 25.77 -9.00 17.35
N GLY A 27 25.42 -7.77 17.74
CA GLY A 27 24.03 -7.27 17.69
C GLY A 27 23.58 -6.78 16.31
N SER A 28 24.50 -6.32 15.46
CA SER A 28 24.17 -5.86 14.09
C SER A 28 23.91 -7.02 13.14
N ASP A 29 24.74 -8.08 13.22
CA ASP A 29 24.66 -9.21 12.29
C ASP A 29 23.35 -10.00 12.46
N GLU A 30 22.84 -10.10 13.69
CA GLU A 30 21.58 -10.78 13.98
C GLU A 30 20.37 -9.92 13.57
N ALA A 31 20.43 -8.60 13.78
CA ALA A 31 19.39 -7.69 13.33
C ALA A 31 19.27 -7.67 11.81
N ASP A 32 20.40 -7.69 11.09
CA ASP A 32 20.46 -7.73 9.63
C ASP A 32 19.91 -9.05 9.07
N ARG A 33 20.23 -10.19 9.72
CA ARG A 33 19.64 -11.49 9.36
C ARG A 33 18.13 -11.50 9.53
N GLN A 34 17.63 -11.00 10.66
CA GLN A 34 16.19 -10.94 10.91
C GLN A 34 15.48 -10.02 9.91
N ALA A 35 16.10 -8.90 9.54
CA ALA A 35 15.56 -8.02 8.49
C ALA A 35 15.47 -8.76 7.14
N ALA A 36 16.52 -9.47 6.72
CA ALA A 36 16.55 -10.23 5.47
C ALA A 36 15.52 -11.38 5.45
N GLU A 37 15.33 -12.08 6.56
CA GLU A 37 14.32 -13.13 6.67
C GLU A 37 12.90 -12.56 6.58
N ARG A 38 12.64 -11.41 7.23
CA ARG A 38 11.36 -10.70 7.13
C ARG A 38 11.09 -10.27 5.70
N GLU A 39 12.05 -9.62 5.04
CA GLU A 39 11.93 -9.19 3.64
C GLU A 39 11.59 -10.39 2.73
N LYS A 40 12.28 -11.51 2.90
CA LYS A 40 11.99 -12.74 2.14
C LYS A 40 10.59 -13.27 2.40
N SER A 41 10.13 -13.22 3.65
CA SER A 41 8.77 -13.66 4.01
C SER A 41 7.69 -12.74 3.42
N GLU A 42 7.93 -11.42 3.43
CA GLU A 42 7.08 -10.42 2.79
C GLU A 42 6.99 -10.71 1.29
N GLN A 43 8.14 -10.85 0.61
CA GLN A 43 8.20 -11.12 -0.82
C GLN A 43 7.47 -12.41 -1.21
N LEU A 44 7.58 -13.46 -0.40
CA LEU A 44 6.89 -14.73 -0.65
C LEU A 44 5.36 -14.58 -0.50
N ALA A 45 4.90 -13.81 0.49
CA ALA A 45 3.48 -13.58 0.70
C ALA A 45 2.87 -12.76 -0.46
N VAL A 46 3.56 -11.70 -0.86
CA VAL A 46 3.15 -10.83 -1.98
C VAL A 46 3.15 -11.60 -3.29
N SER A 47 4.19 -12.40 -3.57
CA SER A 47 4.25 -13.21 -4.80
C SER A 47 3.08 -14.21 -4.91
N LYS A 48 2.61 -14.78 -3.79
CA LYS A 48 1.41 -15.63 -3.78
C LYS A 48 0.14 -14.84 -4.07
N LEU A 49 0.06 -13.61 -3.59
CA LEU A 49 -1.05 -12.70 -3.86
C LEU A 49 -1.08 -12.33 -5.35
N ASP A 50 0.05 -11.93 -5.92
CA ASP A 50 0.19 -11.60 -7.33
C ASP A 50 -0.20 -12.79 -8.22
N ALA A 51 0.27 -14.00 -7.90
CA ALA A 51 -0.14 -15.20 -8.63
C ALA A 51 -1.66 -15.48 -8.54
N THR A 52 -2.29 -15.12 -7.42
CA THR A 52 -3.74 -15.22 -7.26
C THR A 52 -4.46 -14.19 -8.12
N LEU A 53 -3.92 -12.97 -8.21
CA LEU A 53 -4.44 -11.88 -9.02
C LEU A 53 -4.33 -12.18 -10.52
N GLU A 54 -3.17 -12.63 -11.00
CA GLU A 54 -2.96 -13.06 -12.39
C GLU A 54 -3.92 -14.17 -12.80
N ARG A 55 -4.14 -15.14 -11.89
CA ARG A 55 -5.15 -16.18 -12.10
C ARG A 55 -6.56 -15.59 -12.22
N ALA A 56 -6.92 -14.61 -11.39
CA ALA A 56 -8.22 -13.97 -11.45
C ALA A 56 -8.46 -13.28 -12.80
N TYR A 57 -7.46 -12.55 -13.31
CA TYR A 57 -7.51 -11.93 -14.63
C TYR A 57 -7.61 -12.96 -15.75
N THR A 58 -6.81 -14.03 -15.71
CA THR A 58 -6.90 -15.13 -16.68
C THR A 58 -8.31 -15.74 -16.70
N LEU A 59 -8.93 -15.94 -15.53
CA LEU A 59 -10.28 -16.47 -15.42
C LEU A 59 -11.34 -15.50 -15.97
N LYS A 60 -11.17 -14.18 -15.73
CA LYS A 60 -12.02 -13.12 -16.30
C LYS A 60 -11.96 -13.15 -17.83
N GLU A 61 -10.77 -13.20 -18.41
CA GLU A 61 -10.55 -13.26 -19.86
C GLU A 61 -11.14 -14.53 -20.50
N MET A 62 -11.08 -15.66 -19.79
CA MET A 62 -11.73 -16.91 -20.22
C MET A 62 -13.27 -16.88 -20.09
N GLY A 63 -13.86 -15.79 -19.60
CA GLY A 63 -15.31 -15.67 -19.34
C GLY A 63 -15.79 -16.49 -18.15
N LYS A 64 -14.88 -17.02 -17.32
CA LYS A 64 -15.21 -17.77 -16.10
C LYS A 64 -15.49 -16.81 -14.94
N VAL A 65 -16.59 -16.07 -15.06
CA VAL A 65 -16.94 -14.95 -14.18
C VAL A 65 -16.95 -15.35 -12.69
N ASP A 66 -17.58 -16.48 -12.33
CA ASP A 66 -17.66 -16.91 -10.93
C ASP A 66 -16.29 -17.26 -10.33
N ASP A 67 -15.45 -17.95 -11.09
CA ASP A 67 -14.11 -18.33 -10.65
C ASP A 67 -13.22 -17.08 -10.50
N ALA A 68 -13.35 -16.12 -11.43
CA ALA A 68 -12.65 -14.84 -11.35
C ALA A 68 -13.05 -14.06 -10.09
N ILE A 69 -14.35 -13.92 -9.82
CA ILE A 69 -14.87 -13.29 -8.59
C ILE A 69 -14.30 -13.97 -7.35
N ALA A 70 -14.31 -15.31 -7.30
CA ALA A 70 -13.77 -16.05 -6.17
C ALA A 70 -12.26 -15.82 -5.97
N ALA A 71 -11.50 -15.70 -7.06
CA ALA A 71 -10.06 -15.41 -7.00
C ALA A 71 -9.78 -13.97 -6.55
N PHE A 72 -10.48 -12.97 -7.10
CA PHE A 72 -10.38 -11.58 -6.68
C PHE A 72 -10.72 -11.39 -5.20
N ARG A 73 -11.78 -12.05 -4.69
CA ARG A 73 -12.14 -12.00 -3.27
C ARG A 73 -11.02 -12.47 -2.35
N LYS A 74 -10.25 -13.50 -2.76
CA LYS A 74 -9.08 -13.94 -1.98
C LYS A 74 -8.02 -12.85 -1.85
N VAL A 75 -7.89 -11.97 -2.86
CA VAL A 75 -6.96 -10.83 -2.80
C VAL A 75 -7.48 -9.78 -1.80
N LEU A 76 -8.78 -9.51 -1.79
CA LEU A 76 -9.38 -8.60 -0.80
C LEU A 76 -9.27 -9.15 0.64
N ASP A 77 -9.47 -10.45 0.82
CA ASP A 77 -9.43 -11.14 2.12
C ASP A 77 -8.01 -11.26 2.68
N PHE A 78 -6.97 -11.03 1.86
CA PHE A 78 -5.59 -11.08 2.30
C PHE A 78 -5.34 -10.08 3.43
N GLN A 79 -4.98 -10.60 4.61
CA GLN A 79 -4.66 -9.79 5.76
C GLN A 79 -3.22 -9.29 5.61
N VAL A 80 -3.07 -7.96 5.52
CA VAL A 80 -1.75 -7.34 5.40
C VAL A 80 -1.05 -7.45 6.76
N PRO A 81 0.09 -8.16 6.86
CA PRO A 81 0.80 -8.28 8.12
C PRO A 81 1.22 -6.91 8.69
N ALA A 82 1.15 -6.78 10.01
CA ALA A 82 1.41 -5.52 10.70
C ALA A 82 2.86 -5.05 10.55
N ASP A 83 3.78 -5.97 10.34
CA ASP A 83 5.22 -5.76 10.18
C ASP A 83 5.65 -5.40 8.75
N PHE A 84 4.74 -5.42 7.78
CA PHE A 84 5.04 -4.95 6.42
C PHE A 84 5.45 -3.48 6.43
N SER A 85 6.39 -3.15 5.53
CA SER A 85 6.82 -1.76 5.31
C SER A 85 5.64 -0.87 4.90
N ALA A 86 5.77 0.45 5.13
CA ALA A 86 4.73 1.41 4.75
C ALA A 86 4.48 1.41 3.24
N ASP A 87 5.55 1.36 2.44
CA ASP A 87 5.46 1.29 0.98
C ASP A 87 4.72 0.03 0.54
N ARG A 88 5.03 -1.12 1.15
CA ARG A 88 4.32 -2.35 0.83
C ARG A 88 2.83 -2.29 1.17
N LYS A 89 2.48 -1.69 2.30
CA LYS A 89 1.08 -1.48 2.69
C LYS A 89 0.37 -0.56 1.69
N LYS A 90 1.05 0.48 1.19
CA LYS A 90 0.53 1.36 0.13
C LYS A 90 0.29 0.56 -1.16
N ASP A 91 1.27 -0.21 -1.63
CA ASP A 91 1.14 -1.06 -2.83
C ASP A 91 -0.05 -2.03 -2.74
N LEU A 92 -0.18 -2.73 -1.61
CA LEU A 92 -1.28 -3.66 -1.37
C LEU A 92 -2.64 -2.95 -1.31
N THR A 93 -2.68 -1.73 -0.78
CA THR A 93 -3.89 -0.91 -0.77
C THR A 93 -4.31 -0.57 -2.21
N TRP A 94 -3.36 -0.17 -3.06
CA TRP A 94 -3.62 0.06 -4.49
C TRP A 94 -4.08 -1.20 -5.22
N GLN A 95 -3.47 -2.35 -4.98
CA GLN A 95 -3.95 -3.62 -5.53
C GLN A 95 -5.41 -3.89 -5.12
N LYS A 96 -5.77 -3.69 -3.84
CA LYS A 96 -7.14 -3.89 -3.36
C LYS A 96 -8.13 -2.89 -3.96
N ILE A 97 -7.72 -1.65 -4.23
CA ILE A 97 -8.55 -0.66 -4.94
C ILE A 97 -8.87 -1.16 -6.36
N HIS A 98 -7.86 -1.63 -7.09
CA HIS A 98 -8.05 -2.19 -8.44
C HIS A 98 -8.92 -3.44 -8.44
N VAL A 99 -8.68 -4.37 -7.51
CA VAL A 99 -9.50 -5.57 -7.38
C VAL A 99 -10.96 -5.25 -7.04
N SER A 100 -11.20 -4.26 -6.17
CA SER A 100 -12.56 -3.81 -5.84
C SER A 100 -13.25 -3.22 -7.07
N TRP A 101 -12.53 -2.45 -7.88
CA TRP A 101 -13.03 -1.96 -9.16
C TRP A 101 -13.39 -3.10 -10.12
N ASP A 102 -12.49 -4.06 -10.32
CA ASP A 102 -12.72 -5.22 -11.19
C ASP A 102 -13.93 -6.04 -10.75
N LEU A 103 -14.10 -6.24 -9.44
CA LEU A 103 -15.28 -6.89 -8.90
C LEU A 103 -16.55 -6.08 -9.20
N ALA A 104 -16.51 -4.75 -9.08
CA ALA A 104 -17.65 -3.92 -9.43
C ALA A 104 -18.07 -4.10 -10.89
N GLU A 105 -17.11 -4.12 -11.83
CA GLU A 105 -17.39 -4.38 -13.25
C GLU A 105 -18.00 -5.77 -13.48
N LEU A 106 -17.42 -6.81 -12.89
CA LEU A 106 -17.94 -8.18 -13.01
C LEU A 106 -19.37 -8.32 -12.48
N TYR A 107 -19.67 -7.65 -11.36
CA TYR A 107 -21.02 -7.65 -10.80
C TYR A 107 -22.01 -6.85 -11.65
N ARG A 108 -21.62 -5.65 -12.11
CA ARG A 108 -22.47 -4.79 -12.94
C ARG A 108 -22.76 -5.42 -14.29
N GLU A 109 -21.74 -5.91 -14.98
CA GLU A 109 -21.86 -6.36 -16.38
C GLU A 109 -22.11 -7.86 -16.50
N GLY A 110 -21.38 -8.68 -15.74
CA GLY A 110 -21.46 -10.14 -15.82
C GLY A 110 -22.64 -10.70 -15.04
N LYS A 111 -22.79 -10.29 -13.77
CA LYS A 111 -23.87 -10.78 -12.89
C LYS A 111 -25.16 -9.96 -12.98
N LYS A 112 -25.12 -8.77 -13.60
CA LYS A 112 -26.24 -7.82 -13.66
C LYS A 112 -26.79 -7.50 -12.26
N ASP A 113 -25.89 -7.37 -11.29
CA ASP A 113 -26.18 -7.01 -9.91
C ASP A 113 -25.51 -5.66 -9.57
N PRO A 114 -26.18 -4.53 -9.91
CA PRO A 114 -25.64 -3.20 -9.67
C PRO A 114 -25.52 -2.85 -8.18
N ALA A 115 -26.29 -3.49 -7.30
CA ALA A 115 -26.21 -3.23 -5.86
C ALA A 115 -24.90 -3.76 -5.29
N THR A 116 -24.51 -4.99 -5.63
CA THR A 116 -23.22 -5.55 -5.23
C THR A 116 -22.06 -4.81 -5.88
N ALA A 117 -22.20 -4.42 -7.16
CA ALA A 117 -21.18 -3.62 -7.84
C ALA A 117 -20.93 -2.27 -7.13
N MET A 118 -22.01 -1.58 -6.75
CA MET A 118 -21.92 -0.34 -5.98
C MET A 118 -21.21 -0.55 -4.62
N SER A 119 -21.45 -1.68 -3.94
CA SER A 119 -20.76 -1.99 -2.69
C SER A 119 -19.24 -2.03 -2.88
N TYR A 120 -18.77 -2.72 -3.92
CA TYR A 120 -17.32 -2.81 -4.19
C TYR A 120 -16.70 -1.46 -4.56
N LEU A 121 -17.42 -0.59 -5.29
CA LEU A 121 -16.92 0.76 -5.54
C LEU A 121 -16.87 1.62 -4.27
N LYS A 122 -17.79 1.42 -3.31
CA LYS A 122 -17.72 2.09 -2.00
C LYS A 122 -16.53 1.61 -1.18
N ASP A 123 -16.24 0.31 -1.22
CA ASP A 123 -15.04 -0.26 -0.59
C ASP A 123 -13.77 0.31 -1.23
N ALA A 124 -13.73 0.40 -2.57
CA ALA A 124 -12.63 1.03 -3.30
C ALA A 124 -12.45 2.50 -2.88
N LEU A 125 -13.54 3.26 -2.75
CA LEU A 125 -13.49 4.66 -2.31
C LEU A 125 -12.91 4.78 -0.90
N ALA A 126 -13.35 3.92 0.03
CA ALA A 126 -12.85 3.90 1.39
C ALA A 126 -11.34 3.56 1.47
N LEU A 127 -10.87 2.66 0.61
CA LEU A 127 -9.45 2.34 0.50
C LEU A 127 -8.63 3.51 -0.06
N VAL A 128 -9.15 4.20 -1.09
CA VAL A 128 -8.51 5.41 -1.65
C VAL A 128 -8.45 6.54 -0.62
N ASP A 129 -9.51 6.73 0.18
CA ASP A 129 -9.56 7.74 1.24
C ASP A 129 -8.57 7.47 2.39
N ALA A 130 -8.06 6.25 2.52
CA ALA A 130 -7.03 5.90 3.49
C ALA A 130 -5.59 6.23 3.00
N LEU A 131 -5.43 6.60 1.73
CA LEU A 131 -4.15 7.00 1.14
C LEU A 131 -3.89 8.50 1.31
N PRO A 132 -2.63 8.97 1.17
CA PRO A 132 -2.30 10.39 1.25
C PRO A 132 -3.08 11.23 0.22
N ALA A 133 -3.85 12.21 0.70
CA ALA A 133 -4.79 12.98 -0.12
C ALA A 133 -4.12 13.98 -1.09
N ASP A 134 -2.85 14.29 -0.89
CA ASP A 134 -2.05 15.16 -1.74
C ASP A 134 -1.48 14.44 -2.97
N ASP A 135 -1.59 13.11 -3.03
CA ASP A 135 -1.16 12.28 -4.17
C ASP A 135 -2.12 12.45 -5.35
N THR A 136 -1.59 12.90 -6.50
CA THR A 136 -2.35 13.07 -7.74
C THR A 136 -3.03 11.79 -8.22
N GLU A 137 -2.42 10.63 -7.96
CA GLU A 137 -3.01 9.34 -8.32
C GLU A 137 -4.24 9.04 -7.47
N VAL A 138 -4.19 9.35 -6.17
CA VAL A 138 -5.31 9.22 -5.22
C VAL A 138 -6.48 10.10 -5.66
N LYS A 139 -6.22 11.37 -5.96
CA LYS A 139 -7.24 12.32 -6.45
C LYS A 139 -7.90 11.82 -7.73
N THR A 140 -7.09 11.41 -8.71
CA THR A 140 -7.58 10.88 -10.00
C THR A 140 -8.48 9.67 -9.76
N LYS A 141 -8.02 8.70 -8.97
CA LYS A 141 -8.80 7.48 -8.69
C LYS A 141 -10.11 7.80 -7.96
N LYS A 142 -10.10 8.76 -7.03
CA LYS A 142 -11.29 9.20 -6.29
C LYS A 142 -12.33 9.82 -7.23
N VAL A 143 -11.92 10.63 -8.20
CA VAL A 143 -12.79 11.16 -9.26
C VAL A 143 -13.40 10.02 -10.09
N GLU A 144 -12.57 9.07 -10.53
CA GLU A 144 -13.02 7.92 -11.32
C GLU A 144 -14.07 7.07 -10.60
N ILE A 145 -13.83 6.74 -9.34
CA ILE A 145 -14.74 5.94 -8.51
C ILE A 145 -16.07 6.67 -8.30
N ASN A 146 -16.04 7.97 -7.99
CA ASN A 146 -17.26 8.74 -7.81
C ASN A 146 -18.10 8.81 -9.09
N LYS A 147 -17.47 8.97 -10.26
CA LYS A 147 -18.17 8.91 -11.56
C LYS A 147 -18.81 7.55 -11.80
N HIS A 148 -18.15 6.45 -11.44
CA HIS A 148 -18.71 5.11 -11.58
C HIS A 148 -19.86 4.84 -10.61
N LEU A 149 -19.75 5.29 -9.36
CA LEU A 149 -20.85 5.25 -8.39
C LEU A 149 -22.07 6.01 -8.91
N ALA A 150 -21.88 7.22 -9.43
CA ALA A 150 -22.95 8.00 -10.04
C ALA A 150 -23.60 7.28 -11.23
N SER A 151 -22.80 6.62 -12.08
CA SER A 151 -23.30 5.84 -13.21
C SER A 151 -24.20 4.69 -12.75
N ILE A 152 -23.74 3.88 -11.79
CA ILE A 152 -24.53 2.77 -11.25
C ILE A 152 -25.80 3.27 -10.55
N LEU A 153 -25.72 4.34 -9.78
CA LEU A 153 -26.89 4.92 -9.11
C LEU A 153 -27.96 5.40 -10.11
N ARG A 154 -27.55 5.95 -11.26
CA ARG A 154 -28.49 6.28 -12.35
C ARG A 154 -29.16 5.04 -12.92
N GLU A 155 -28.42 3.95 -13.14
CA GLU A 155 -28.98 2.67 -13.61
C GLU A 155 -29.99 2.10 -12.61
N MET A 156 -29.76 2.32 -11.32
CA MET A 156 -30.67 1.92 -10.25
C MET A 156 -31.85 2.89 -10.03
N GLY A 157 -32.00 3.94 -10.85
CA GLY A 157 -33.07 4.92 -10.72
C GLY A 157 -32.93 5.87 -9.53
N LYS A 158 -31.70 6.13 -9.08
CA LYS A 158 -31.36 7.00 -7.93
C LYS A 158 -30.57 8.25 -8.37
N PRO A 159 -31.14 9.14 -9.21
CA PRO A 159 -30.42 10.26 -9.80
C PRO A 159 -29.96 11.31 -8.78
N GLU A 160 -30.68 11.53 -7.68
CA GLU A 160 -30.29 12.49 -6.64
C GLU A 160 -29.05 12.01 -5.88
N GLU A 161 -28.95 10.70 -5.60
CA GLU A 161 -27.75 10.11 -5.00
C GLU A 161 -26.58 10.16 -6.01
N ALA A 162 -26.84 9.92 -7.29
CA ALA A 162 -25.82 10.02 -8.33
C ALA A 162 -25.23 11.44 -8.45
N LEU A 163 -26.08 12.47 -8.35
CA LEU A 163 -25.64 13.86 -8.42
C LEU A 163 -24.64 14.19 -7.30
N LYS A 164 -24.86 13.69 -6.07
CA LYS A 164 -23.93 13.90 -4.96
C LYS A 164 -22.53 13.38 -5.25
N HIS A 165 -22.42 12.22 -5.90
CA HIS A 165 -21.12 11.66 -6.28
C HIS A 165 -20.45 12.45 -7.40
N LEU A 166 -21.22 12.98 -8.37
CA LEU A 166 -20.65 13.85 -9.40
C LEU A 166 -20.12 15.16 -8.81
N GLN A 167 -20.86 15.77 -7.90
CA GLN A 167 -20.42 16.97 -7.17
C GLN A 167 -19.15 16.69 -6.36
N ALA A 168 -19.10 15.58 -5.63
CA ALA A 168 -17.90 15.17 -4.91
C ALA A 168 -16.69 14.95 -5.83
N ALA A 169 -16.91 14.53 -7.09
CA ALA A 169 -15.85 14.40 -8.09
C ALA A 169 -15.37 15.76 -8.62
N GLU A 170 -16.25 16.77 -8.70
CA GLU A 170 -15.92 18.13 -9.15
C GLU A 170 -15.16 18.94 -8.09
N GLU A 171 -15.37 18.64 -6.82
CA GLU A 171 -14.70 19.29 -5.67
C GLU A 171 -13.26 18.79 -5.44
N ILE A 172 -12.80 17.78 -6.19
CA ILE A 172 -11.43 17.26 -6.08
C ILE A 172 -10.52 18.08 -7.00
N GLU A 173 -9.71 18.96 -6.38
CA GLU A 173 -8.67 19.78 -7.04
C GLU A 173 -7.38 19.01 -7.35
#